data_AF-A0A925XWL4-F1
#
_entry.id   AF-A0A925XWL4-F1
#
_cell.length_a   1.000
_cell.length_b   1.000
_cell.length_c   1.000
_cell.angle_alpha   90.00
_cell.angle_beta   90.00
_cell.angle_gamma   90.00
#
_symmetry.space_group_name_H-M   'P 1'
#
loop_
_entity.id
_entity.type
_entity.pdbx_description
1 polymer ?
#
loop_
_entity_poly.entity_id
_entity_poly.type
_entity_poly.pdbx_seq_one_letter_code
_entity_poly.pdbx_strand_id
1 'polypeptide(L)'
;MAKKRFTGLHPDSFRHPLDTQATRALSQLPGLDWLIRFGLAPAAGRLFYLENISASVKVGERQLPHLHALLREACAVLDIAEPQLYVKQHP
;
A
#
# COMPACT_ATOMS: atom_id res chain seq x y z
N MET A 1 23.14 -10.04 -12.29
CA MET A 1 23.26 -10.14 -10.82
C MET A 1 22.04 -10.87 -10.28
N ALA A 2 22.20 -11.81 -9.35
CA ALA A 2 21.07 -12.50 -8.72
C ALA A 2 20.33 -11.54 -7.77
N LYS A 3 18.99 -11.52 -7.83
CA LYS A 3 18.16 -10.69 -6.93
C LYS A 3 18.16 -11.29 -5.52
N LYS A 4 18.42 -10.46 -4.50
CA LYS A 4 18.36 -10.86 -3.09
C LYS A 4 16.92 -10.75 -2.59
N ARG A 5 16.43 -11.80 -1.92
CA ARG A 5 15.16 -11.74 -1.18
C ARG A 5 15.40 -11.13 0.19
N PHE A 6 14.50 -10.27 0.63
CA PHE A 6 14.54 -9.58 1.90
C PHE A 6 13.37 -10.07 2.76
N THR A 7 13.54 -11.23 3.36
CA THR A 7 12.53 -11.82 4.25
C THR A 7 12.52 -11.11 5.61
N GLY A 8 11.34 -10.90 6.18
CA GLY A 8 11.19 -10.30 7.50
C GLY A 8 11.48 -8.79 7.57
N LEU A 9 11.40 -8.07 6.45
CA LEU A 9 11.43 -6.61 6.48
C LEU A 9 10.20 -6.06 7.20
N HIS A 10 10.42 -5.33 8.28
CA HIS A 10 9.36 -4.59 8.95
C HIS A 10 9.39 -3.11 8.50
N PRO A 11 8.25 -2.48 8.22
CA PRO A 11 8.20 -1.06 7.85
C PRO A 11 8.91 -0.13 8.84
N ASP A 12 8.78 -0.43 10.13
CA ASP A 12 9.44 0.38 11.17
C ASP A 12 10.97 0.24 11.17
N SER A 13 11.56 -0.78 10.51
CA SER A 13 13.01 -0.96 10.44
C SER A 13 13.72 0.14 9.64
N PHE A 14 13.01 0.86 8.78
CA PHE A 14 13.57 1.93 7.93
C PHE A 14 12.85 3.28 8.14
N ARG A 15 12.02 3.38 9.17
CA ARG A 15 11.24 4.58 9.46
C ARG A 15 12.12 5.67 10.06
N HIS A 16 11.93 6.92 9.62
CA HIS A 16 12.69 8.05 10.15
C HIS A 16 12.34 8.29 11.64
N PRO A 17 13.31 8.62 12.52
CA PRO A 17 13.04 8.85 13.94
C PRO A 17 12.00 9.94 14.20
N LEU A 18 11.98 11.00 13.39
CA LEU A 18 10.98 12.07 13.53
C LEU A 18 9.57 11.61 13.15
N ASP A 19 9.42 10.71 12.18
CA ASP A 19 8.11 10.17 11.80
C ASP A 19 7.55 9.28 12.91
N THR A 20 8.43 8.53 13.57
CA THR A 20 8.06 7.72 14.74
C THR A 20 7.59 8.61 15.89
N GLN A 21 8.30 9.71 16.16
CA GLN A 21 7.89 10.69 17.17
C GLN A 21 6.56 11.35 16.82
N ALA A 22 6.39 11.80 15.58
CA ALA A 22 5.16 12.45 15.12
C ALA A 22 3.94 11.52 15.24
N THR A 23 4.05 10.26 14.82
CA THR A 23 2.93 9.30 14.98
C THR A 23 2.67 8.96 16.44
N ARG A 24 3.70 8.86 17.29
CA ARG A 24 3.49 8.68 18.74
C ARG A 24 2.74 9.87 19.35
N ALA A 25 3.10 11.09 18.97
CA ALA A 25 2.40 12.30 19.42
C ALA A 25 0.93 12.28 18.99
N LEU A 26 0.64 11.94 17.73
CA LEU A 26 -0.75 11.81 17.24
C LEU A 26 -1.53 10.71 17.98
N SER A 27 -0.92 9.55 18.24
CA SER A 27 -1.60 8.44 18.95
C SER A 27 -1.99 8.76 20.39
N GLN A 28 -1.44 9.83 20.99
CA GLN A 28 -1.83 10.28 22.32
C GLN A 28 -3.11 11.11 22.34
N LEU A 29 -3.61 11.53 21.16
CA LEU A 29 -4.84 12.31 21.06
C LEU A 29 -6.07 11.42 21.35
N PRO A 30 -6.85 11.72 22.40
CA PRO A 30 -7.97 10.88 22.78
C PRO A 30 -9.04 10.86 21.68
N GLY A 31 -9.50 9.67 21.33
CA GLY A 31 -10.55 9.46 20.32
C GLY A 31 -10.07 9.51 18.86
N LEU A 32 -8.82 9.90 18.59
CA LEU A 32 -8.30 9.97 17.23
C LEU A 32 -8.25 8.58 16.57
N ASP A 33 -7.74 7.57 17.28
CA ASP A 33 -7.66 6.20 16.77
C ASP A 33 -9.04 5.64 16.40
N TRP A 34 -10.06 5.93 17.21
CA TRP A 34 -11.43 5.51 16.92
C TRP A 34 -11.98 6.22 15.69
N LEU A 35 -11.79 7.53 15.59
CA LEU A 35 -12.21 8.32 14.43
C LEU A 35 -11.55 7.84 13.13
N ILE A 36 -10.25 7.52 13.19
CA ILE A 36 -9.51 6.98 12.03
C ILE A 36 -10.07 5.61 11.65
N ARG A 37 -10.16 4.68 12.60
CA ARG A 37 -10.54 3.29 12.33
C ARG A 37 -11.98 3.15 11.84
N PHE A 38 -12.91 3.90 12.41
CA PHE A 38 -14.33 3.75 12.12
C PHE A 38 -14.91 4.81 11.20
N GLY A 39 -14.25 5.95 11.04
CA GLY A 39 -14.66 7.03 10.14
C GLY A 39 -13.80 7.10 8.89
N LEU A 40 -12.58 7.61 9.05
CA LEU A 40 -11.75 8.03 7.92
C LEU A 40 -11.25 6.85 7.07
N ALA A 41 -10.73 5.79 7.69
CA ALA A 41 -10.13 4.67 6.96
C ALA A 41 -11.16 3.93 6.08
N PRO A 42 -12.37 3.56 6.55
CA PRO A 42 -13.37 2.94 5.70
C PRO A 42 -13.88 3.87 4.59
N ALA A 43 -14.05 5.17 4.89
CA ALA A 43 -14.51 6.14 3.89
C ALA A 43 -13.47 6.34 2.77
N ALA A 44 -12.21 6.56 3.14
CA ALA A 44 -11.12 6.68 2.20
C ALA A 44 -10.94 5.39 1.39
N GLY A 45 -10.98 4.22 2.04
CA GLY A 45 -10.89 2.92 1.37
C GLY A 45 -11.96 2.71 0.30
N ARG A 46 -13.22 3.04 0.59
CA ARG A 46 -14.31 2.97 -0.39
C ARG A 46 -14.12 3.95 -1.55
N LEU A 47 -13.69 5.18 -1.26
CA LEU A 47 -13.46 6.19 -2.29
C LEU A 47 -12.31 5.77 -3.22
N PHE A 48 -11.19 5.33 -2.67
CA PHE A 48 -10.06 4.83 -3.47
C PHE A 48 -10.44 3.59 -4.28
N TYR A 49 -11.21 2.66 -3.69
CA TYR A 49 -11.68 1.51 -4.44
C TYR A 49 -12.59 1.92 -5.61
N LEU A 50 -13.51 2.86 -5.38
CA LEU A 50 -14.39 3.37 -6.43
C LEU A 50 -13.60 4.03 -7.56
N GLU A 51 -12.66 4.92 -7.24
CA GLU A 51 -11.76 5.56 -8.21
C GLU A 51 -10.94 4.53 -9.01
N ASN A 52 -10.46 3.49 -8.35
CA ASN A 52 -9.70 2.42 -8.98
C ASN A 52 -10.56 1.63 -9.99
N ILE A 53 -11.79 1.27 -9.63
CA ILE A 53 -12.65 0.49 -10.54
C ILE A 53 -13.34 1.32 -11.62
N SER A 54 -13.52 2.64 -11.39
CA SER A 54 -14.25 3.52 -12.31
C SER A 54 -13.34 4.13 -13.38
N ALA A 55 -12.11 4.50 -13.01
CA ALA A 55 -11.24 5.32 -13.83
C ALA A 55 -9.86 4.68 -14.10
N SER A 56 -9.66 3.43 -13.72
CA SER A 56 -8.37 2.75 -13.86
C SER A 56 -8.50 1.33 -14.43
N VAL A 57 -7.40 0.81 -14.96
CA VAL A 57 -7.29 -0.54 -15.50
C VAL A 57 -6.67 -1.45 -14.45
N LYS A 58 -7.38 -2.50 -14.03
CA LYS A 58 -6.85 -3.50 -13.10
C LYS A 58 -5.76 -4.33 -13.76
N VAL A 59 -4.57 -4.40 -13.17
CA VAL A 59 -3.46 -5.24 -13.66
C VAL A 59 -3.72 -6.71 -13.32
N GLY A 60 -3.43 -7.60 -14.26
CA GLY A 60 -3.52 -9.05 -14.05
C GLY A 60 -2.84 -9.84 -15.17
N GLU A 61 -2.89 -11.16 -15.07
CA GLU A 61 -2.20 -12.06 -16.02
C GLU A 61 -2.61 -11.85 -17.48
N ARG A 62 -3.85 -11.47 -17.74
CA ARG A 62 -4.37 -11.23 -19.11
C ARG A 62 -4.42 -9.75 -19.50
N GLN A 63 -4.15 -8.85 -18.57
CA GLN A 63 -4.31 -7.40 -18.73
C GLN A 63 -3.11 -6.68 -18.12
N LEU A 64 -2.21 -6.17 -18.97
CA LEU A 64 -0.89 -5.65 -18.59
C LEU A 64 0.00 -6.74 -17.93
N PRO A 65 0.20 -7.90 -18.60
CA PRO A 65 0.92 -9.06 -18.03
C PRO A 65 2.33 -8.75 -17.57
N HIS A 66 3.03 -7.85 -18.26
CA HIS A 66 4.37 -7.44 -17.89
C HIS A 66 4.41 -6.75 -16.52
N LEU A 67 3.46 -5.84 -16.24
CA LEU A 67 3.36 -5.19 -14.94
C LEU A 67 2.94 -6.17 -13.85
N HIS A 68 2.05 -7.12 -14.17
CA HIS A 68 1.67 -8.18 -13.24
C HIS A 68 2.89 -9.03 -12.84
N ALA A 69 3.74 -9.42 -13.79
CA ALA A 69 4.96 -10.17 -13.50
C ALA A 69 5.94 -9.37 -12.61
N LEU A 70 6.11 -8.07 -12.88
CA LEU A 70 6.95 -7.19 -12.04
C LEU A 70 6.39 -7.05 -10.63
N LEU A 71 5.06 -6.92 -10.47
CA LEU A 71 4.41 -6.86 -9.17
C LEU A 71 4.69 -8.14 -8.37
N ARG A 72 4.44 -9.32 -8.98
CA ARG A 72 4.69 -10.63 -8.36
C ARG A 72 6.14 -10.78 -7.92
N GLU A 73 7.08 -10.38 -8.77
CA GLU A 73 8.50 -10.43 -8.47
C GLU A 73 8.87 -9.50 -7.32
N ALA A 74 8.39 -8.25 -7.33
CA ALA A 74 8.64 -7.29 -6.26
C ALA A 74 8.08 -7.78 -4.92
N CYS A 75 6.84 -8.29 -4.90
CA CYS A 75 6.24 -8.87 -3.71
C CYS A 75 7.04 -10.08 -3.18
N ALA A 76 7.54 -10.94 -4.08
CA ALA A 76 8.37 -12.09 -3.68
C ALA A 76 9.77 -11.67 -3.18
N VAL A 77 10.32 -10.57 -3.68
CA VAL A 77 11.60 -10.00 -3.22
C VAL A 77 11.44 -9.35 -1.86
N LEU A 78 10.34 -8.63 -1.63
CA LEU A 78 10.06 -7.87 -0.41
C LEU A 78 9.33 -8.67 0.67
N ASP A 79 8.95 -9.92 0.38
CA ASP A 79 8.25 -10.82 1.31
C ASP A 79 6.90 -10.24 1.80
N ILE A 80 6.11 -9.70 0.86
CA ILE A 80 4.79 -9.12 1.14
C ILE A 80 3.68 -9.79 0.34
N ALA A 81 2.46 -9.73 0.87
CA ALA A 81 1.27 -10.17 0.15
C ALA A 81 1.06 -9.32 -1.12
N GLU A 82 0.59 -9.95 -2.19
CA GLU A 82 0.33 -9.25 -3.44
C GLU A 82 -0.92 -8.36 -3.33
N PRO A 83 -0.80 -7.04 -3.53
CA PRO A 83 -1.94 -6.14 -3.55
C PRO A 83 -2.64 -6.13 -4.90
N GLN A 84 -3.86 -5.58 -4.95
CA GLN A 84 -4.48 -5.24 -6.23
C GLN A 84 -3.78 -4.01 -6.82
N LEU A 85 -3.30 -4.12 -8.05
CA LEU A 85 -2.67 -3.02 -8.77
C LEU A 85 -3.60 -2.49 -9.85
N TYR A 86 -3.73 -1.16 -9.92
CA TYR A 86 -4.49 -0.44 -10.91
C TYR A 86 -3.60 0.60 -11.59
N VAL A 87 -3.76 0.77 -12.91
CA VAL A 87 -3.05 1.78 -13.69
C VAL A 87 -4.06 2.80 -14.21
N LYS A 88 -3.84 4.07 -13.91
CA LYS A 88 -4.63 5.22 -14.37
C LYS A 88 -3.74 6.12 -15.22
N GLN A 89 -4.24 6.54 -16.38
CA GLN A 89 -3.59 7.57 -17.17
C GLN A 89 -4.18 8.92 -16.77
N HIS A 90 -3.30 9.83 -16.32
CA HIS A 90 -3.64 11.24 -16.17
C HIS A 90 -3.10 11.97 -17.40
N PRO A 91 -3.95 12.66 -18.18
CA PRO A 91 -3.50 13.50 -19.29
C PRO A 91 -2.67 14.69 -18.82
#